data_AF-A0AAW5AKA7-F1
#
_entry.id   AF-A0AAW5AKA7-F1
#
_cell.length_a   1.000
_cell.length_b   1.000
_cell.length_c   1.000
_cell.angle_alpha   90.00
_cell.angle_beta   90.00
_cell.angle_gamma   90.00
#
_symmetry.space_group_name_H-M   'P 1'
#
loop_
_entity.id
_entity.type
_entity.pdbx_description
1 polymer ?
#
loop_
_entity_poly.entity_id
_entity_poly.type
_entity_poly.pdbx_seq_one_letter_code
_entity_poly.pdbx_strand_id
1 'polypeptide(L)'
;MMMWSVDFIAAVVYFAAALLWIFRAGYLQWFWCSVALWLAAGILGSHLLPGMWGVGHAGPLFVPHLYLTLGSVFFFVNWKRVAKGRFAYDSATKSGEYLGLFAVSNLLMTLSAALTGWLAWHSPVWPFFFPAWLEFYALQPLYWLAIQSVLAAVFYVHRQTVMRQPLSQFSGKQLFAGYLMVWLIQCWQILALAAARG
;
A
#
# COMPACT_ATOMS: atom_id res chain seq x y z
N MET A 1 11.24 1.89 -26.75
CA MET A 1 10.01 1.10 -26.89
C MET A 1 9.46 0.87 -25.50
N MET A 2 8.36 1.53 -25.11
CA MET A 2 7.79 1.39 -23.77
C MET A 2 7.11 0.01 -23.70
N MET A 3 7.70 -0.90 -22.93
CA MET A 3 7.17 -2.25 -22.78
C MET A 3 5.97 -2.17 -21.83
N TRP A 4 4.76 -2.21 -22.39
CA TRP A 4 3.50 -2.25 -21.65
C TRP A 4 3.32 -3.61 -20.96
N SER A 5 4.13 -3.88 -19.94
CA SER A 5 3.92 -5.06 -19.10
C SER A 5 2.64 -4.90 -18.29
N VAL A 6 2.02 -6.02 -17.91
CA VAL A 6 0.82 -6.03 -17.05
C VAL A 6 1.10 -5.30 -15.73
N ASP A 7 2.30 -5.48 -15.17
CA ASP A 7 2.74 -4.77 -13.97
C ASP A 7 2.84 -3.26 -14.16
N PHE A 8 3.37 -2.79 -15.29
CA PHE A 8 3.40 -1.35 -15.57
C PHE A 8 1.99 -0.77 -15.65
N ILE A 9 1.07 -1.47 -16.31
CA ILE A 9 -0.35 -1.08 -16.36
C ILE A 9 -0.96 -1.07 -14.95
N ALA A 10 -0.69 -2.09 -14.14
CA ALA A 10 -1.18 -2.17 -12.76
C ALA A 10 -0.67 -1.02 -11.89
N ALA A 11 0.60 -0.64 -12.02
CA ALA A 11 1.17 0.51 -11.33
C ALA A 11 0.47 1.83 -11.74
N VAL A 12 0.22 2.03 -13.03
CA VAL A 12 -0.50 3.20 -13.55
C VAL A 12 -1.94 3.22 -13.02
N VAL A 13 -2.65 2.08 -13.07
CA VAL A 13 -4.02 1.95 -12.55
C VAL A 13 -4.06 2.24 -11.06
N TYR A 14 -3.11 1.71 -10.29
CA TYR A 14 -3.00 1.94 -8.86
C TYR A 14 -2.81 3.43 -8.54
N PHE A 15 -1.90 4.09 -9.26
CA PHE A 15 -1.66 5.52 -9.10
C PHE A 15 -2.90 6.34 -9.49
N ALA A 16 -3.53 6.04 -10.62
CA ALA A 16 -4.76 6.71 -11.07
C ALA A 16 -5.92 6.54 -10.08
N ALA A 17 -6.08 5.34 -9.50
CA ALA A 17 -7.09 5.08 -8.47
C ALA A 17 -6.82 5.92 -7.22
N ALA A 18 -5.56 5.99 -6.76
CA ALA A 18 -5.20 6.83 -5.62
C ALA A 18 -5.50 8.32 -5.87
N LEU A 19 -5.08 8.84 -7.04
CA LEU A 19 -5.38 10.22 -7.43
C LEU A 19 -6.88 10.49 -7.47
N LEU A 20 -7.66 9.62 -8.11
CA LEU A 20 -9.10 9.76 -8.22
C LEU A 20 -9.74 9.95 -6.84
N TRP A 21 -9.36 9.14 -5.85
CA TRP A 21 -9.90 9.24 -4.50
C TRP A 21 -9.41 10.47 -3.76
N ILE A 22 -8.12 10.84 -3.89
CA ILE A 22 -7.56 12.03 -3.25
C ILE A 22 -8.26 13.30 -3.76
N PHE A 23 -8.40 13.46 -5.07
CA PHE A 23 -9.06 14.62 -5.67
C PHE A 23 -10.56 14.67 -5.34
N ARG A 24 -11.26 13.53 -5.41
CA ARG A 24 -12.69 13.47 -5.04
C ARG A 24 -12.97 13.76 -3.57
N ALA A 25 -12.00 13.51 -2.70
CA ALA A 25 -12.12 13.77 -1.28
C ALA A 25 -11.52 15.13 -0.87
N GLY A 26 -10.82 15.82 -1.78
CA GLY A 26 -10.27 17.16 -1.54
C GLY A 26 -8.97 17.20 -0.73
N TYR A 27 -8.29 16.07 -0.54
CA TYR A 27 -7.10 15.96 0.34
C TYR A 27 -5.79 16.26 -0.40
N LEU A 28 -5.65 17.45 -0.96
CA LEU A 28 -4.47 17.84 -1.74
C LEU A 28 -3.16 17.81 -0.94
N GLN A 29 -3.22 17.98 0.39
CA GLN A 29 -2.06 17.81 1.27
C GLN A 29 -1.44 16.40 1.18
N TRP A 30 -2.27 15.36 1.03
CA TRP A 30 -1.79 14.00 0.85
C TRP A 30 -1.14 13.86 -0.52
N PHE A 31 -1.80 14.36 -1.59
CA PHE A 31 -1.22 14.36 -2.93
C PHE A 31 0.17 15.01 -2.96
N TRP A 32 0.29 16.23 -2.46
CA TRP A 32 1.56 16.97 -2.49
C TRP A 32 2.63 16.31 -1.62
N CYS A 33 2.27 15.73 -0.48
CA CYS A 33 3.21 14.95 0.32
C CYS A 33 3.72 13.72 -0.44
N SER A 34 2.82 12.95 -1.09
CA SER A 34 3.21 11.79 -1.89
C SER A 34 4.06 12.17 -3.10
N VAL A 35 3.79 13.32 -3.74
CA VAL A 35 4.65 13.87 -4.80
C VAL A 35 6.04 14.24 -4.26
N ALA A 36 6.12 14.92 -3.13
CA ALA A 36 7.40 15.28 -2.51
C ALA A 36 8.22 14.03 -2.13
N LEU A 37 7.57 13.00 -1.59
CA LEU A 37 8.19 11.71 -1.27
C LEU A 37 8.66 10.96 -2.51
N TRP A 38 7.86 10.97 -3.58
CA TRP A 38 8.25 10.40 -4.87
C TRP A 38 9.48 11.10 -5.45
N LEU A 39 9.52 12.44 -5.43
CA LEU A 39 10.68 13.22 -5.88
C LEU A 39 11.91 12.93 -5.02
N ALA A 40 11.76 12.92 -3.68
CA ALA A 40 12.85 12.62 -2.77
C ALA A 40 13.42 11.22 -3.02
N ALA A 41 12.56 10.21 -3.17
CA ALA A 41 12.99 8.85 -3.49
C ALA A 41 13.59 8.73 -4.90
N GLY A 42 13.11 9.50 -5.86
CA GLY A 42 13.71 9.58 -7.20
C GLY A 42 15.11 10.18 -7.17
N ILE A 43 15.32 11.26 -6.42
CA ILE A 43 16.65 11.89 -6.26
C ILE A 43 17.59 10.94 -5.54
N LEU A 44 17.18 10.39 -4.39
CA LEU A 44 17.99 9.44 -3.62
C LEU A 44 18.31 8.19 -4.45
N GLY A 45 17.32 7.65 -5.16
CA GLY A 45 17.50 6.52 -6.06
C GLY A 45 18.50 6.79 -7.18
N SER A 46 18.57 8.03 -7.70
CA SER A 46 19.54 8.40 -8.73
C SER A 46 20.99 8.41 -8.25
N HIS A 47 21.20 8.61 -6.94
CA HIS A 47 22.53 8.49 -6.34
C HIS A 47 22.89 7.05 -6.02
N LEU A 48 21.92 6.22 -5.62
CA LEU A 48 22.15 4.84 -5.21
C LEU A 48 22.22 3.86 -6.40
N LEU A 49 21.39 4.07 -7.42
CA LEU A 49 21.23 3.22 -8.59
C LEU A 49 21.23 4.07 -9.88
N PRO A 50 22.36 4.73 -10.19
CA PRO A 50 22.45 5.63 -11.32
C PRO A 50 22.12 4.92 -12.64
N GLY A 51 21.27 5.55 -13.46
CA GLY A 51 20.81 5.01 -14.74
C GLY A 51 19.69 3.96 -14.66
N MET A 52 19.32 3.51 -13.46
CA MET A 52 18.22 2.55 -13.26
C MET A 52 17.06 3.17 -12.49
N TRP A 53 17.35 3.98 -11.48
CA TRP A 53 16.36 4.59 -10.60
C TRP A 53 16.57 6.10 -10.58
N GLY A 54 15.54 6.88 -10.90
CA GLY A 54 15.62 8.34 -10.92
C GLY A 54 14.26 8.95 -11.23
N VAL A 55 14.09 10.26 -10.99
CA VAL A 55 12.80 10.96 -11.20
C VAL A 55 12.24 10.76 -12.62
N GLY A 56 13.11 10.71 -13.63
CA GLY A 56 12.74 10.46 -15.03
C GLY A 56 12.68 8.99 -15.46
N HIS A 57 12.88 8.04 -14.54
CA HIS A 57 12.89 6.60 -14.85
C HIS A 57 11.62 5.91 -14.36
N ALA A 58 11.35 4.71 -14.89
CA ALA A 58 10.16 3.95 -14.52
C ALA A 58 10.23 3.38 -13.09
N GLY A 59 11.42 3.15 -12.52
CA GLY A 59 11.61 2.51 -11.20
C GLY A 59 10.73 3.08 -10.08
N PRO A 60 10.77 4.41 -9.81
CA PRO A 60 9.88 5.03 -8.83
C PRO A 60 8.37 4.78 -9.04
N LEU A 61 7.93 4.51 -10.27
CA LEU A 61 6.52 4.24 -10.57
C LEU A 61 6.06 2.86 -10.08
N PHE A 62 6.96 1.95 -9.72
CA PHE A 62 6.61 0.61 -9.26
C PHE A 62 6.37 0.52 -7.74
N VAL A 63 6.79 1.54 -6.98
CA VAL A 63 6.59 1.62 -5.53
C VAL A 63 5.70 2.80 -5.07
N PRO A 64 4.60 3.13 -5.78
CA PRO A 64 3.76 4.28 -5.44
C PRO A 64 3.07 4.09 -4.08
N HIS A 65 2.85 2.83 -3.68
CA HIS A 65 2.28 2.45 -2.40
C HIS A 65 3.14 2.92 -1.22
N LEU A 66 4.48 3.00 -1.37
CA LEU A 66 5.37 3.55 -0.35
C LEU A 66 5.09 5.03 -0.09
N TYR A 67 5.07 5.84 -1.16
CA TYR A 67 4.85 7.29 -1.05
C TYR A 67 3.42 7.62 -0.62
N LEU A 68 2.46 6.81 -1.04
CA LEU A 68 1.07 6.94 -0.64
C LEU A 68 0.87 6.57 0.83
N THR A 69 1.50 5.49 1.33
CA THR A 69 1.42 5.12 2.76
C THR A 69 2.01 6.19 3.65
N LEU A 70 3.19 6.71 3.30
CA LEU A 70 3.82 7.79 4.07
C LEU A 70 2.99 9.08 4.01
N GLY A 71 2.41 9.40 2.84
CA GLY A 71 1.47 10.51 2.71
C GLY A 71 0.19 10.35 3.53
N SER A 72 -0.26 9.11 3.79
CA SER A 72 -1.43 8.82 4.62
C SER A 72 -1.28 9.28 6.08
N VAL A 73 -0.07 9.63 6.54
CA VAL A 73 0.14 10.18 7.90
C VAL A 73 -0.76 11.39 8.15
N PHE A 74 -0.91 12.29 7.17
CA PHE A 74 -1.82 13.43 7.27
C PHE A 74 -3.30 13.05 7.40
N PHE A 75 -3.66 11.90 6.82
CA PHE A 75 -4.98 11.33 6.99
C PHE A 75 -5.14 10.73 8.40
N PHE A 76 -4.13 10.02 8.93
CA PHE A 76 -4.17 9.45 10.29
C PHE A 76 -4.11 10.50 11.41
N VAL A 77 -3.52 11.67 11.19
CA VAL A 77 -3.54 12.79 12.15
C VAL A 77 -4.97 13.25 12.46
N ASN A 78 -5.87 13.17 11.48
CA ASN A 78 -7.29 13.53 11.65
C ASN A 78 -8.14 12.35 12.17
N TRP A 79 -7.51 11.22 12.51
CA TRP A 79 -8.19 10.04 12.99
C TRP A 79 -8.41 10.11 14.51
N LYS A 80 -9.66 10.02 14.95
CA LYS A 80 -10.03 10.14 16.38
C LYS A 80 -10.52 8.82 16.96
N ARG A 81 -10.30 8.63 18.27
CA ARG A 81 -10.94 7.53 19.01
C ARG A 81 -12.36 7.95 19.38
N VAL A 82 -13.33 7.13 19.02
CA VAL A 82 -14.76 7.34 19.32
C VAL A 82 -15.16 6.43 20.48
N ALA A 83 -16.27 6.78 21.15
CA ALA A 83 -16.91 5.92 22.15
C ALA A 83 -17.03 4.47 21.65
N LYS A 84 -16.87 3.51 22.57
CA LYS A 84 -16.77 2.05 22.30
C LYS A 84 -15.43 1.56 21.72
N GLY A 85 -14.34 2.30 21.93
CA GLY A 85 -12.97 1.84 21.63
C GLY A 85 -12.68 1.67 20.14
N ARG A 86 -13.43 2.37 19.27
CA ARG A 86 -13.27 2.34 17.82
C ARG A 86 -12.48 3.54 17.38
N PHE A 87 -11.73 3.36 16.31
CA PHE A 87 -11.06 4.43 15.62
C PHE A 87 -12.01 4.89 14.50
N ALA A 88 -12.32 6.18 14.43
CA ALA A 88 -13.04 6.77 13.30
C ALA A 88 -12.27 7.92 12.65
N TYR A 89 -12.25 7.91 11.32
CA TYR A 89 -11.84 9.03 10.52
C TYR A 89 -13.00 10.01 10.34
N ASP A 90 -12.76 11.28 10.61
CA ASP A 90 -13.75 12.34 10.44
C ASP A 90 -13.81 12.74 8.97
N SER A 91 -14.72 12.11 8.21
CA SER A 91 -14.93 12.41 6.80
C SER A 91 -16.22 13.21 6.61
N ALA A 92 -16.11 14.41 6.05
CA ALA A 92 -17.25 15.22 5.65
C ALA A 92 -17.98 14.67 4.40
N THR A 93 -17.39 13.70 3.69
CA THR A 93 -17.88 13.20 2.40
C THR A 93 -17.81 11.67 2.30
N LYS A 94 -18.66 11.07 1.45
CA LYS A 94 -18.56 9.63 1.12
C LYS A 94 -17.22 9.29 0.44
N SER A 95 -16.69 10.19 -0.38
CA SER A 95 -15.38 10.00 -1.05
C SER A 95 -14.24 9.91 -0.05
N GLY A 96 -14.28 10.67 1.04
CA GLY A 96 -13.28 10.57 2.12
C GLY A 96 -13.35 9.23 2.88
N GLU A 97 -14.50 8.55 2.93
CA GLU A 97 -14.56 7.22 3.53
C GLU A 97 -13.89 6.15 2.65
N TYR A 98 -14.06 6.21 1.33
CA TYR A 98 -13.34 5.33 0.39
C TYR A 98 -11.84 5.61 0.37
N LEU A 99 -11.46 6.88 0.43
CA LEU A 99 -10.07 7.27 0.58
C LEU A 99 -9.48 6.71 1.87
N GLY A 100 -10.23 6.72 2.97
CA GLY A 100 -9.80 6.12 4.22
C GLY A 100 -9.66 4.61 4.18
N LEU A 101 -10.55 3.92 3.46
CA LEU A 101 -10.42 2.48 3.19
C LEU A 101 -9.15 2.18 2.40
N PHE A 102 -8.85 3.00 1.39
CA PHE A 102 -7.61 2.91 0.61
C PHE A 102 -6.38 3.15 1.51
N ALA A 103 -6.41 4.18 2.35
CA ALA A 103 -5.32 4.53 3.28
C ALA A 103 -5.00 3.37 4.24
N VAL A 104 -6.05 2.83 4.89
CA VAL A 104 -5.93 1.77 5.89
C VAL A 104 -5.45 0.48 5.25
N SER A 105 -6.03 0.09 4.11
CA SER A 105 -5.59 -1.13 3.41
C SER A 105 -4.12 -1.02 2.96
N ASN A 106 -3.71 0.12 2.41
CA ASN A 106 -2.32 0.35 2.01
C ASN A 106 -1.36 0.35 3.21
N LEU A 107 -1.76 0.95 4.34
CA LEU A 107 -0.97 0.94 5.57
C LEU A 107 -0.75 -0.49 6.07
N LEU A 108 -1.82 -1.30 6.20
CA LEU A 108 -1.71 -2.68 6.68
C LEU A 108 -0.83 -3.53 5.76
N MET A 109 -0.96 -3.35 4.44
CA MET A 109 -0.09 -4.02 3.47
C MET A 109 1.37 -3.60 3.59
N THR A 110 1.64 -2.31 3.82
CA THR A 110 3.01 -1.79 3.99
C THR A 110 3.63 -2.27 5.29
N LEU A 111 2.88 -2.31 6.39
CA LEU A 111 3.36 -2.87 7.66
C LEU A 111 3.67 -4.37 7.53
N SER A 112 2.79 -5.10 6.84
CA SER A 112 3.02 -6.52 6.53
C SER A 112 4.27 -6.72 5.67
N ALA A 113 4.45 -5.89 4.64
CA ALA A 113 5.61 -5.96 3.76
C ALA A 113 6.89 -5.62 4.52
N ALA A 114 6.86 -4.63 5.42
CA ALA A 114 7.98 -4.29 6.27
C ALA A 114 8.35 -5.44 7.22
N LEU A 115 7.37 -6.10 7.85
CA LEU A 115 7.63 -7.25 8.72
C LEU A 115 8.23 -8.42 7.92
N THR A 116 7.63 -8.77 6.77
CA THR A 116 8.13 -9.86 5.93
C THR A 116 9.53 -9.57 5.38
N GLY A 117 9.81 -8.32 4.99
CA GLY A 117 11.13 -7.88 4.55
C GLY A 117 12.17 -7.95 5.66
N TRP A 118 11.79 -7.51 6.86
CA TRP A 118 12.65 -7.62 8.04
C TRP A 118 12.97 -9.09 8.37
N LEU A 119 11.97 -9.98 8.34
CA LEU A 119 12.16 -11.42 8.54
C LEU A 119 13.03 -12.04 7.44
N ALA A 120 12.82 -11.66 6.17
CA ALA A 120 13.58 -12.16 5.05
C ALA A 120 15.06 -11.77 5.13
N TRP A 121 15.34 -10.51 5.53
CA TRP A 121 16.71 -10.00 5.71
C TRP A 121 17.47 -10.70 6.84
N HIS A 122 16.80 -10.98 7.95
CA HIS A 122 17.41 -11.62 9.12
C HIS A 122 17.35 -13.16 9.09
N SER A 123 16.86 -13.75 8.00
CA SER A 123 16.82 -15.21 7.83
C SER A 123 18.21 -15.77 7.51
N PRO A 124 18.57 -16.97 8.01
CA PRO A 124 19.81 -17.66 7.60
C PRO A 124 19.88 -17.90 6.09
N VAL A 125 18.72 -17.96 5.43
CA VAL A 125 18.56 -18.17 3.99
C VAL A 125 18.09 -16.88 3.27
N TRP A 126 18.48 -15.72 3.80
CA TRP A 126 18.18 -14.40 3.22
C TRP A 126 18.54 -14.25 1.73
N PRO A 127 19.61 -14.87 1.16
CA PRO A 127 19.91 -14.71 -0.26
C PRO A 127 18.81 -15.27 -1.18
N PHE A 128 17.95 -16.14 -0.66
CA PHE A 128 16.80 -16.68 -1.38
C PHE A 128 15.55 -15.83 -1.15
N PHE A 129 15.25 -15.49 0.11
CA PHE A 129 14.00 -14.80 0.46
C PHE A 129 14.02 -13.30 0.24
N PHE A 130 15.14 -12.63 0.48
CA PHE A 130 15.20 -11.17 0.37
C PHE A 130 15.05 -10.70 -1.09
N PRO A 131 15.69 -11.33 -2.10
CA PRO A 131 15.40 -10.99 -3.50
C PRO A 131 13.97 -11.28 -3.92
N ALA A 132 13.34 -12.35 -3.42
CA ALA A 132 11.94 -12.66 -3.69
C ALA A 132 11.00 -11.62 -3.06
N TRP A 133 11.33 -11.14 -1.86
CA TRP A 133 10.64 -10.02 -1.23
C TRP A 133 10.77 -8.72 -2.03
N LEU A 134 11.98 -8.39 -2.50
CA LEU A 134 12.21 -7.22 -3.36
C LEU A 134 11.42 -7.31 -4.68
N GLU A 135 11.36 -8.50 -5.29
CA GLU A 135 10.56 -8.72 -6.48
C GLU A 135 9.08 -8.48 -6.23
N PHE A 136 8.52 -9.10 -5.18
CA PHE A 136 7.14 -8.88 -4.77
C PHE A 136 6.85 -7.38 -4.53
N TYR A 137 7.71 -6.72 -3.75
CA TYR A 137 7.47 -5.35 -3.29
C TYR A 137 7.69 -4.30 -4.39
N ALA A 138 8.75 -4.43 -5.19
CA ALA A 138 9.20 -3.39 -6.10
C ALA A 138 9.04 -3.71 -7.58
N LEU A 139 8.77 -4.96 -7.96
CA LEU A 139 8.69 -5.38 -9.36
C LEU A 139 7.32 -5.96 -9.76
N GLN A 140 6.45 -6.24 -8.77
CA GLN A 140 5.17 -6.91 -8.97
C GLN A 140 3.96 -6.07 -8.46
N PRO A 141 3.78 -4.83 -8.94
CA PRO A 141 2.68 -3.94 -8.55
C PRO A 141 1.29 -4.53 -8.81
N LEU A 142 1.15 -5.49 -9.74
CA LEU A 142 -0.12 -6.20 -9.94
C LEU A 142 -0.56 -6.95 -8.69
N TYR A 143 0.37 -7.67 -8.04
CA TYR A 143 0.08 -8.40 -6.82
C TYR A 143 -0.27 -7.44 -5.68
N TRP A 144 0.43 -6.32 -5.58
CA TRP A 144 0.09 -5.28 -4.61
C TRP A 144 -1.34 -4.76 -4.80
N LEU A 145 -1.68 -4.35 -6.02
CA LEU A 145 -3.00 -3.87 -6.39
C LEU A 145 -4.08 -4.92 -6.09
N ALA A 146 -3.85 -6.19 -6.45
CA ALA A 146 -4.79 -7.28 -6.25
C ALA A 146 -5.06 -7.53 -4.76
N ILE A 147 -4.00 -7.69 -3.95
CA ILE A 147 -4.13 -7.95 -2.51
C ILE A 147 -4.77 -6.75 -1.81
N GLN A 148 -4.42 -5.52 -2.18
CA GLN A 148 -5.02 -4.32 -1.58
C GLN A 148 -6.50 -4.24 -1.92
N SER A 149 -6.88 -4.55 -3.17
CA SER A 149 -8.27 -4.56 -3.62
C SER A 149 -9.08 -5.61 -2.87
N VAL A 150 -8.52 -6.80 -2.64
CA VAL A 150 -9.14 -7.86 -1.82
C VAL A 150 -9.33 -7.39 -0.38
N LEU A 151 -8.29 -6.84 0.26
CA LEU A 151 -8.39 -6.33 1.63
C LEU A 151 -9.44 -5.21 1.74
N ALA A 152 -9.43 -4.26 0.81
CA ALA A 152 -10.40 -3.18 0.76
C ALA A 152 -11.82 -3.72 0.56
N ALA A 153 -12.03 -4.71 -0.32
CA ALA A 153 -13.31 -5.35 -0.54
C ALA A 153 -13.82 -6.09 0.71
N VAL A 154 -12.95 -6.85 1.39
CA VAL A 154 -13.29 -7.55 2.65
C VAL A 154 -13.74 -6.55 3.70
N PHE A 155 -12.98 -5.47 3.90
CA PHE A 155 -13.36 -4.40 4.82
C PHE A 155 -14.65 -3.71 4.40
N TYR A 156 -14.84 -3.42 3.11
CA TYR A 156 -16.07 -2.83 2.60
C TYR A 156 -17.28 -3.71 2.92
N VAL A 157 -17.26 -4.98 2.53
CA VAL A 157 -18.36 -5.93 2.74
C VAL A 157 -18.65 -6.10 4.23
N HIS A 158 -17.62 -6.32 5.04
CA HIS A 158 -17.79 -6.49 6.48
C HIS A 158 -18.37 -5.23 7.14
N ARG A 159 -17.98 -4.02 6.70
CA ARG A 159 -18.46 -2.76 7.29
C ARG A 159 -19.87 -2.42 6.84
N GLN A 160 -20.10 -2.38 5.53
CA GLN A 160 -21.37 -1.94 4.94
C GLN A 160 -22.45 -3.01 5.06
N THR A 161 -22.12 -4.26 4.77
CA THR A 161 -23.13 -5.33 4.66
C THR A 161 -23.36 -6.03 5.99
N VAL A 162 -22.29 -6.45 6.68
CA VAL A 162 -22.41 -7.23 7.93
C VAL A 162 -22.69 -6.33 9.12
N MET A 163 -21.87 -5.29 9.31
CA MET A 163 -21.94 -4.44 10.50
C MET A 163 -22.87 -3.23 10.36
N ARG A 164 -23.26 -2.88 9.12
CA ARG A 164 -24.05 -1.68 8.77
C ARG A 164 -23.50 -0.40 9.41
N GLN A 165 -22.18 -0.20 9.31
CA GLN A 165 -21.49 0.95 9.87
C GLN A 165 -20.66 1.69 8.81
N PRO A 166 -20.32 2.98 9.03
CA PRO A 166 -19.56 3.78 8.07
C PRO A 166 -18.21 3.17 7.70
N LEU A 167 -17.71 3.39 6.48
CA LEU A 167 -16.41 2.83 6.06
C LEU A 167 -15.23 3.50 6.79
N SER A 168 -15.46 4.66 7.39
CA SER A 168 -14.47 5.44 8.13
C SER A 168 -14.14 4.91 9.52
N GLN A 169 -14.77 3.85 10.02
CA GLN A 169 -14.49 3.34 11.38
C GLN A 169 -13.95 1.92 11.38
N PHE A 170 -12.94 1.67 12.19
CA PHE A 170 -12.35 0.35 12.37
C PHE A 170 -12.10 0.08 13.84
N SER A 171 -12.35 -1.15 14.27
CA SER A 171 -11.91 -1.64 15.57
C SER A 171 -10.49 -2.21 15.47
N GLY A 172 -9.73 -2.20 16.57
CA GLY A 172 -8.39 -2.80 16.60
C GLY A 172 -8.37 -4.27 16.19
N LYS A 173 -9.41 -5.04 16.55
CA LYS A 173 -9.55 -6.45 16.15
C LYS A 173 -9.70 -6.61 14.63
N GLN A 174 -10.43 -5.71 13.97
CA GLN A 174 -10.59 -5.72 12.51
C GLN A 174 -9.28 -5.37 11.80
N LEU A 175 -8.56 -4.36 12.30
CA LEU A 175 -7.25 -4.00 11.76
C LEU A 175 -6.25 -5.14 11.93
N PHE A 176 -6.23 -5.78 13.10
CA PHE A 176 -5.37 -6.93 13.37
C PHE A 176 -5.72 -8.14 12.49
N ALA A 177 -7.00 -8.47 12.33
CA ALA A 177 -7.43 -9.56 11.44
C ALA A 177 -7.08 -9.27 9.97
N GLY A 178 -7.32 -8.03 9.51
CA GLY A 178 -6.95 -7.61 8.15
C GLY A 178 -5.43 -7.65 7.93
N TYR A 179 -4.65 -7.21 8.92
CA TYR A 179 -3.20 -7.32 8.94
C TYR A 179 -2.73 -8.77 8.83
N LEU A 180 -3.25 -9.66 9.67
CA LEU A 180 -2.89 -11.08 9.67
C LEU A 180 -3.21 -11.73 8.32
N MET A 181 -4.37 -11.40 7.73
CA MET A 181 -4.78 -11.90 6.42
C MET A 181 -3.78 -11.50 5.33
N VAL A 182 -3.45 -10.21 5.21
CA VAL A 182 -2.50 -9.78 4.18
C VAL A 182 -1.08 -10.27 4.46
N TRP A 183 -0.70 -10.42 5.73
CA TRP A 183 0.59 -10.98 6.11
C TRP A 183 0.75 -12.42 5.66
N LEU A 184 -0.27 -13.27 5.88
CA LEU A 184 -0.25 -14.65 5.38
C LEU A 184 -0.20 -14.71 3.85
N ILE A 185 -0.97 -13.87 3.16
CA ILE A 185 -0.97 -13.83 1.68
C ILE A 185 0.39 -13.37 1.14
N GLN A 186 0.99 -12.35 1.74
CA GLN A 186 2.33 -11.87 1.35
C GLN A 186 3.39 -12.92 1.61
N CYS A 187 3.39 -13.56 2.79
CA CYS A 187 4.27 -14.69 3.09
C CYS A 187 4.15 -15.78 2.01
N TRP A 188 2.93 -16.21 1.70
CA TRP A 188 2.69 -17.21 0.65
C TRP A 188 3.28 -16.78 -0.70
N GLN A 189 3.02 -15.55 -1.14
CA GLN A 189 3.51 -15.06 -2.42
C GLN A 189 5.05 -14.99 -2.45
N ILE A 190 5.68 -14.52 -1.38
CA ILE A 190 7.14 -14.45 -1.28
C ILE A 190 7.75 -15.85 -1.29
N LEU A 191 7.14 -16.81 -0.58
CA LEU A 191 7.57 -18.22 -0.62
C LEU A 191 7.45 -18.80 -2.03
N ALA A 192 6.34 -18.53 -2.74
CA ALA A 192 6.14 -18.99 -4.10
C ALA A 192 7.19 -18.42 -5.07
N LEU A 193 7.50 -17.14 -4.95
CA LEU A 193 8.56 -16.49 -5.74
C LEU A 193 9.95 -17.04 -5.41
N ALA A 194 10.23 -17.29 -4.13
CA ALA A 194 11.49 -17.91 -3.70
C ALA A 194 11.63 -19.34 -4.23
N ALA A 195 10.55 -20.13 -4.20
CA ALA A 195 10.53 -21.50 -4.70
C ALA A 195 10.70 -21.56 -6.23
N ALA A 196 10.16 -20.60 -6.97
CA ALA A 196 10.35 -20.52 -8.43
C ALA A 196 11.79 -20.16 -8.85
N ARG A 197 12.63 -19.72 -7.91
CA ARG A 197 14.03 -19.34 -8.14
C ARG A 197 15.03 -20.44 -7.79
N GLY A 198 14.63 -21.46 -7.02
CA GLY A 198 15.46 -22.59 -6.60
C GLY A 198 15.30 -23.78 -7.52
#